data_AF-A0A9D5NBA8-F1
#
_entry.id   AF-A0A9D5NBA8-F1
#
_cell.length_a   1.000
_cell.length_b   1.000
_cell.length_c   1.000
_cell.angle_alpha   90.00
_cell.angle_beta   90.00
_cell.angle_gamma   90.00
#
_symmetry.space_group_name_H-M   'P 1'
#
loop_
_entity.id
_entity.type
_entity.pdbx_description
1 polymer ?
#
loop_
_entity_poly.entity_id
_entity_poly.type
_entity_poly.pdbx_seq_one_letter_code
_entity_poly.pdbx_strand_id
1 'polypeptide(L)'
;MEYSRTAIDIIRDKTLTYHQQLVELAKLGESTDTTIYLDPEYVDALHRNVICDLNEGTAPYRPRYNCPDYELLFEKGCEFLELAPPTDIWEATHTLLIFYHNVHTGSSYPVYLGNIDTLLDPFIKDEEEARRA
;
A
#
# COMPACT_ATOMS: atom_id res chain seq x y z
N MET A 1 -16.72 18.34 1.47
CA MET A 1 -15.89 18.38 2.71
C MET A 1 -14.47 18.26 2.20
N GLU A 2 -13.59 19.22 2.42
CA GLU A 2 -12.88 19.39 3.69
C GLU A 2 -12.29 20.80 3.72
N TYR A 3 -12.09 21.37 4.91
CA TYR A 3 -11.14 22.47 5.05
C TYR A 3 -9.86 22.03 4.36
N SER A 4 -9.40 22.75 3.32
CA SER A 4 -8.13 22.45 2.65
C SER A 4 -7.05 22.39 3.73
N ARG A 5 -6.73 21.19 4.21
CA ARG A 5 -5.76 21.03 5.29
C ARG A 5 -4.44 21.48 4.71
N THR A 6 -3.83 22.45 5.37
CA THR A 6 -2.47 22.82 5.03
C THR A 6 -1.52 21.75 5.56
N ALA A 7 -0.30 21.72 5.05
CA ALA A 7 0.73 20.84 5.60
C ALA A 7 0.91 21.07 7.12
N ILE A 8 0.76 22.30 7.60
CA ILE A 8 0.91 22.62 9.03
C ILE A 8 -0.25 22.08 9.88
N ASP A 9 -1.46 21.99 9.33
CA ASP A 9 -2.60 21.38 10.03
C ASP A 9 -2.35 19.88 10.23
N ILE A 10 -1.88 19.18 9.18
CA ILE A 10 -1.55 17.76 9.25
C ILE A 10 -0.42 17.49 10.25
N ILE A 11 0.65 18.29 10.22
CA ILE A 11 1.81 18.14 11.12
C ILE A 11 1.43 18.37 12.58
N ARG A 12 0.49 19.28 12.85
CA ARG A 12 0.07 19.63 14.22
C ARG A 12 -1.06 18.76 14.75
N ASP A 13 -1.68 17.94 13.91
CA ASP A 13 -2.79 17.08 14.28
C ASP A 13 -2.32 15.96 15.23
N LYS A 14 -2.71 16.06 16.50
CA LYS A 14 -2.35 15.10 17.55
C LYS A 14 -3.20 13.82 17.50
N THR A 15 -4.21 13.76 16.64
CA THR A 15 -5.05 12.57 16.46
C THR A 15 -4.47 11.59 15.44
N LEU A 16 -3.50 12.04 14.63
CA LEU A 16 -2.82 11.23 13.64
C LEU A 16 -1.56 10.58 14.23
N THR A 17 -1.32 9.33 13.87
CA THR A 17 0.00 8.71 14.06
C THR A 17 1.00 9.29 13.06
N TYR A 18 2.30 9.10 13.32
CA TYR A 18 3.34 9.53 12.37
C TYR A 18 3.12 8.99 10.95
N HIS A 19 2.75 7.71 10.81
CA HIS A 19 2.47 7.12 9.50
C HIS A 19 1.25 7.75 8.84
N GLN A 20 0.18 8.01 9.59
CA GLN A 20 -1.00 8.72 9.06
C GLN A 20 -0.65 10.13 8.61
N GLN A 21 0.18 10.87 9.36
CA GLN A 21 0.66 12.19 8.95
C GLN A 21 1.44 12.13 7.63
N LEU A 22 2.34 11.16 7.47
CA LEU A 22 3.07 10.96 6.21
C LEU A 22 2.13 10.70 5.02
N VAL A 23 1.14 9.82 5.21
CA VAL A 23 0.15 9.48 4.17
C VAL A 23 -0.69 10.70 3.79
N GLU A 24 -1.16 11.47 4.77
CA GLU A 24 -1.96 12.67 4.51
C GLU A 24 -1.14 13.78 3.84
N LEU A 25 0.14 13.94 4.20
CA LEU A 25 1.04 14.86 3.50
C LEU A 25 1.29 14.44 2.04
N ALA A 26 1.41 13.13 1.77
CA ALA A 26 1.53 12.62 0.41
C ALA A 26 0.27 12.91 -0.41
N LYS A 27 -0.92 12.64 0.14
CA LYS A 27 -2.22 12.96 -0.50
C LYS A 27 -2.38 14.45 -0.78
N LEU A 28 -1.96 15.30 0.17
CA LEU A 28 -1.95 16.75 -0.03
C LEU A 28 -1.09 17.11 -1.25
N GLY A 29 0.11 16.53 -1.35
CA GLY A 29 0.99 16.67 -2.52
C GLY A 29 0.33 16.23 -3.83
N GLU A 30 -0.26 15.02 -3.86
CA GLU A 30 -0.99 14.46 -5.00
C GLU A 30 -2.12 15.40 -5.48
N SER A 31 -2.75 16.13 -4.56
CA SER A 31 -3.87 17.04 -4.84
C SER A 31 -3.44 18.43 -5.33
N THR A 32 -2.15 18.75 -5.33
CA THR A 32 -1.65 20.06 -5.81
C THR A 32 -1.35 20.09 -7.31
N ASP A 33 -1.35 18.93 -7.97
CA ASP A 33 -1.06 18.84 -9.39
C ASP A 33 -2.24 19.37 -10.23
N THR A 34 -1.92 20.24 -11.19
CA THR A 34 -2.90 20.87 -12.11
C THR A 34 -2.62 20.58 -13.58
N THR A 35 -1.75 19.62 -13.86
CA THR A 35 -1.32 19.22 -15.22
C THR A 35 -2.47 18.62 -16.01
N ILE A 36 -3.37 17.90 -15.34
CA ILE A 36 -4.56 17.33 -15.94
C ILE A 36 -5.70 18.35 -15.85
N TYR A 37 -6.22 18.77 -17.00
CA TYR A 37 -7.43 19.59 -17.06
C TYR A 37 -8.64 18.81 -16.56
N LEU A 38 -9.32 19.35 -15.54
CA LEU A 38 -10.58 18.82 -15.04
C LEU A 38 -11.74 19.65 -15.59
N ASP A 39 -12.74 18.97 -16.15
CA ASP A 39 -13.95 19.63 -16.67
C ASP A 39 -14.72 20.30 -15.52
N PRO A 40 -15.19 21.56 -15.65
CA PRO A 40 -15.99 22.23 -14.63
C PRO A 40 -17.22 21.44 -14.18
N GLU A 41 -17.88 20.69 -15.07
CA GLU A 41 -19.03 19.84 -14.73
C GLU A 41 -18.61 18.66 -13.85
N TYR A 42 -17.42 18.08 -14.11
CA TYR A 42 -16.83 17.04 -13.24
C TYR A 42 -16.55 17.58 -11.83
N VAL A 43 -15.96 18.77 -11.73
CA VAL A 43 -15.67 19.42 -10.44
C VAL A 43 -16.95 19.75 -9.67
N ASP A 44 -17.99 20.26 -10.35
CA ASP A 44 -19.30 20.50 -9.72
C ASP A 44 -19.94 19.21 -9.24
N ALA A 45 -19.87 18.14 -10.05
CA ALA A 45 -20.40 16.83 -9.68
C ALA A 45 -19.70 16.23 -8.45
N LEU A 46 -18.38 16.37 -8.33
CA LEU A 46 -17.62 16.01 -7.12
C LEU A 46 -18.06 16.85 -5.91
N HIS A 47 -18.12 18.18 -6.06
CA HIS A 47 -18.53 19.09 -4.98
C HIS A 47 -19.93 18.80 -4.44
N ARG A 48 -20.84 18.41 -5.34
CA ARG A 48 -22.21 18.03 -5.00
C ARG A 48 -22.36 16.58 -4.50
N ASN A 49 -21.27 15.83 -4.41
CA ASN A 49 -21.25 14.40 -4.09
C ASN A 49 -22.14 13.55 -5.02
N VAL A 50 -22.28 13.97 -6.28
CA VAL A 50 -22.96 13.18 -7.33
C VAL A 50 -22.05 12.03 -7.76
N ILE A 51 -20.75 12.28 -7.78
CA ILE A 51 -19.70 11.30 -8.03
C ILE A 51 -18.69 11.32 -6.88
N CYS A 52 -17.91 10.24 -6.74
CA CYS A 52 -16.85 10.10 -5.74
C CYS A 52 -15.62 9.54 -6.45
N ASP A 53 -14.55 10.32 -6.47
CA ASP A 53 -13.21 9.91 -6.95
C ASP A 53 -12.40 9.18 -5.87
N LEU A 54 -13.07 8.84 -4.77
CA LEU A 54 -12.50 8.14 -3.62
C LEU A 54 -11.38 8.94 -2.93
N ASN A 55 -11.37 10.26 -3.13
CA ASN A 55 -10.39 11.20 -2.58
C ASN A 55 -8.95 10.83 -2.97
N GLU A 56 -8.78 10.26 -4.17
CA GLU A 56 -7.47 10.07 -4.80
C GLU A 56 -7.13 11.37 -5.54
N GLY A 57 -5.99 11.98 -5.20
CA GLY A 57 -5.60 13.26 -5.76
C GLY A 57 -5.51 13.25 -7.29
N THR A 58 -5.28 14.42 -7.88
CA THR A 58 -5.30 14.61 -9.35
C THR A 58 -4.11 13.98 -10.07
N ALA A 59 -3.03 13.63 -9.35
CA ALA A 59 -1.86 12.95 -9.89
C ALA A 59 -1.45 11.73 -9.05
N PRO A 60 -2.18 10.60 -9.14
CA PRO A 60 -1.81 9.38 -8.42
C PRO A 60 -0.53 8.79 -9.00
N TYR A 61 0.50 8.59 -8.16
CA TYR A 61 1.79 8.01 -8.57
C TYR A 61 1.90 6.50 -8.30
N ARG A 62 0.83 5.89 -7.79
CA ARG A 62 0.78 4.49 -7.37
C ARG A 62 -0.58 3.88 -7.73
N PRO A 63 -0.61 2.60 -8.13
CA PRO A 63 -1.86 1.92 -8.41
C PRO A 63 -2.67 1.72 -7.12
N ARG A 64 -3.99 1.68 -7.25
CA ARG A 64 -4.89 1.46 -6.11
C ARG A 64 -4.70 0.08 -5.51
N TYR A 65 -4.66 -0.93 -6.36
CA TYR A 65 -4.48 -2.33 -5.99
C TYR A 65 -3.32 -2.93 -6.77
N ASN A 66 -2.55 -3.75 -6.08
CA ASN A 66 -1.53 -4.59 -6.67
C ASN A 66 -1.79 -6.03 -6.26
N CYS A 67 -1.57 -6.95 -7.19
CA CYS A 67 -1.56 -8.38 -6.94
C CYS A 67 -0.15 -8.90 -7.25
N PRO A 68 0.81 -8.80 -6.31
CA PRO A 68 2.14 -9.32 -6.54
C PRO A 68 2.12 -10.83 -6.76
N ASP A 69 3.05 -11.30 -7.59
CA ASP A 69 3.30 -12.72 -7.78
C ASP A 69 4.25 -13.21 -6.68
N TYR A 70 3.66 -13.72 -5.60
CA TYR A 70 4.40 -14.22 -4.44
C TYR A 70 5.05 -15.60 -4.70
N GLU A 71 4.55 -16.36 -5.68
CA GLU A 71 5.21 -17.61 -6.10
C GLU A 71 6.54 -17.28 -6.78
N LEU A 72 6.54 -16.28 -7.67
CA LEU A 72 7.75 -15.77 -8.30
C LEU A 72 8.74 -15.18 -7.27
N LEU A 73 8.24 -14.48 -6.25
CA LEU A 73 9.07 -14.00 -5.14
C LEU A 73 9.76 -15.15 -4.41
N PHE A 74 9.05 -16.25 -4.15
CA PHE A 74 9.63 -17.42 -3.48
C PHE A 74 10.58 -18.21 -4.39
N GLU A 75 10.31 -18.25 -5.70
CA GLU A 75 11.18 -18.91 -6.68
C GLU A 75 12.51 -18.17 -6.85
N LYS A 76 12.48 -16.83 -6.90
CA LYS A 76 13.63 -16.01 -7.34
C LYS A 76 14.20 -15.09 -6.27
N GLY A 77 13.47 -14.86 -5.18
CA GLY A 77 13.77 -13.78 -4.26
C GLY A 77 13.49 -12.39 -4.88
N CYS A 78 14.03 -11.36 -4.26
CA CYS A 78 13.97 -9.98 -4.71
C CYS A 78 15.32 -9.29 -4.51
N GLU A 79 16.08 -9.11 -5.61
CA GLU A 79 17.39 -8.46 -5.57
C GLU A 79 17.33 -7.04 -5.02
N PHE A 80 16.29 -6.26 -5.38
CA PHE A 80 16.11 -4.88 -4.91
C PHE A 80 15.98 -4.78 -3.38
N LEU A 81 15.36 -5.78 -2.74
CA LEU A 81 15.20 -5.85 -1.29
C LEU A 81 16.23 -6.75 -0.63
N GLU A 82 17.22 -7.25 -1.38
CA GLU A 82 18.24 -8.19 -0.92
C GLU A 82 17.63 -9.48 -0.29
N LEU A 83 16.50 -9.93 -0.82
CA LEU A 83 15.82 -11.15 -0.39
C LEU A 83 16.25 -12.31 -1.27
N ALA A 84 16.88 -13.33 -0.70
CA ALA A 84 17.09 -14.61 -1.38
C ALA A 84 15.79 -15.44 -1.41
N PRO A 85 15.66 -16.44 -2.31
CA PRO A 85 14.63 -17.46 -2.20
C PRO A 85 14.63 -18.07 -0.80
N PRO A 86 13.49 -18.10 -0.08
CA PRO A 86 13.43 -18.67 1.25
C PRO A 86 13.66 -20.19 1.21
N THR A 87 14.25 -20.74 2.26
CA THR A 87 14.59 -22.17 2.37
C THR A 87 13.92 -22.86 3.56
N ASP A 88 13.33 -22.10 4.46
CA ASP A 88 12.54 -22.56 5.59
C ASP A 88 11.33 -21.64 5.89
N ILE A 89 10.51 -22.05 6.85
CA ILE A 89 9.25 -21.37 7.18
C ILE A 89 9.49 -19.97 7.76
N TRP A 90 10.57 -19.76 8.51
CA TRP A 90 10.90 -18.47 9.10
C TRP A 90 11.38 -17.49 8.02
N GLU A 91 12.23 -17.95 7.10
CA GLU A 91 12.66 -17.16 5.95
C GLU A 91 11.48 -16.81 5.05
N ALA A 92 10.55 -17.74 4.82
CA ALA A 92 9.37 -17.52 4.00
C ALA A 92 8.43 -16.46 4.64
N THR A 93 8.13 -16.56 5.94
CA THR A 93 7.27 -15.58 6.62
C THR A 93 7.93 -14.20 6.70
N HIS A 94 9.23 -14.11 6.96
CA HIS A 94 9.97 -12.85 6.96
C HIS A 94 10.03 -12.23 5.56
N THR A 95 10.26 -13.04 4.52
CA THR A 95 10.27 -12.59 3.11
C THR A 95 8.92 -11.97 2.75
N LEU A 96 7.81 -12.64 3.09
CA LEU A 96 6.46 -12.10 2.86
C LEU A 96 6.24 -10.79 3.62
N LEU A 97 6.63 -10.70 4.89
CA LEU A 97 6.45 -9.50 5.70
C LEU A 97 7.24 -8.30 5.13
N ILE A 98 8.51 -8.50 4.80
CA ILE A 98 9.37 -7.46 4.22
C ILE A 98 8.81 -7.01 2.88
N PHE A 99 8.45 -7.97 2.00
CA PHE A 99 7.93 -7.65 0.69
C PHE A 99 6.58 -6.93 0.78
N TYR A 100 5.66 -7.41 1.62
CA TYR A 100 4.36 -6.78 1.86
C TYR A 100 4.48 -5.32 2.32
N HIS A 101 5.45 -5.01 3.19
CA HIS A 101 5.69 -3.63 3.62
C HIS A 101 6.15 -2.70 2.48
N ASN A 102 6.79 -3.26 1.44
CA ASN A 102 7.34 -2.52 0.32
C ASN A 102 6.44 -2.53 -0.94
N VAL A 103 5.31 -3.24 -0.90
CA VAL A 103 4.31 -3.19 -1.98
C VAL A 103 3.50 -1.91 -1.83
N HIS A 104 3.73 -0.97 -2.75
CA HIS A 104 3.02 0.30 -2.80
C HIS A 104 1.57 0.08 -3.26
N THR A 105 0.59 0.66 -2.60
CA THR A 105 -0.83 0.66 -3.05
C THR A 105 -1.48 1.98 -2.69
N GLY A 106 -2.65 2.29 -3.25
CA GLY A 106 -3.44 3.51 -2.98
C GLY A 106 -3.84 3.71 -1.51
N SER A 107 -3.93 2.62 -0.73
CA SER A 107 -4.18 2.64 0.72
C SER A 107 -2.92 2.65 1.59
N SER A 108 -1.72 2.70 0.99
CA SER A 108 -0.42 2.59 1.67
C SER A 108 -0.15 1.25 2.36
N TYR A 109 -1.09 0.30 2.27
CA TYR A 109 -0.94 -1.10 2.67
C TYR A 109 -1.60 -2.00 1.62
N PRO A 110 -0.92 -3.07 1.17
CA PRO A 110 -1.50 -4.01 0.23
C PRO A 110 -2.73 -4.70 0.79
N VAL A 111 -3.64 -5.09 -0.09
CA VAL A 111 -4.87 -5.82 0.29
C VAL A 111 -4.79 -7.30 -0.06
N TYR A 112 -3.68 -7.75 -0.63
CA TYR A 112 -3.48 -9.11 -1.14
C TYR A 112 -2.09 -9.63 -0.74
N LEU A 113 -2.02 -10.89 -0.31
CA LEU A 113 -0.80 -11.58 0.11
C LEU A 113 -0.74 -13.00 -0.47
N GLY A 114 -1.27 -13.20 -1.68
CA GLY A 114 -1.28 -14.53 -2.29
C GLY A 114 -2.23 -15.53 -1.62
N ASN A 115 -2.18 -16.76 -2.10
CA ASN A 115 -2.75 -17.92 -1.41
C ASN A 115 -1.74 -18.40 -0.36
N ILE A 116 -1.72 -17.69 0.78
CA ILE A 116 -0.65 -17.82 1.80
C ILE A 116 -0.49 -19.25 2.33
N ASP A 117 -1.59 -20.00 2.43
CA ASP A 117 -1.59 -21.41 2.82
C ASP A 117 -0.77 -22.26 1.85
N THR A 118 -1.04 -22.13 0.56
CA THR A 118 -0.37 -22.87 -0.52
C THR A 118 1.08 -22.42 -0.67
N LEU A 119 1.36 -21.12 -0.48
CA LEU A 119 2.71 -20.57 -0.55
C LEU A 119 3.61 -21.09 0.57
N LEU A 120 3.08 -21.24 1.78
CA LEU A 120 3.85 -21.65 2.95
C LEU A 120 3.93 -23.17 3.13
N ASP A 121 2.97 -23.94 2.59
CA ASP A 121 2.91 -25.41 2.70
C ASP A 121 4.25 -26.12 2.40
N PRO A 122 5.01 -25.77 1.35
CA PRO A 122 6.30 -26.42 1.05
C PRO A 122 7.37 -26.26 2.14
N PHE A 123 7.22 -25.26 3.02
CA PHE A 123 8.18 -24.96 4.09
C PHE A 123 7.81 -25.61 5.43
N ILE A 124 6.62 -26.22 5.54
CA ILE A 124 6.16 -26.90 6.75
C ILE A 124 6.83 -28.28 6.85
N LYS A 125 7.89 -28.36 7.65
CA LYS A 125 8.57 -29.63 7.97
C LYS A 125 8.07 -30.24 9.29
N ASP A 126 7.66 -29.38 10.22
CA ASP A 126 7.09 -29.71 11.52
C ASP A 126 5.96 -28.72 11.84
N GLU A 127 4.77 -29.22 12.17
CA GLU A 127 3.60 -28.36 12.40
C GLU A 127 3.72 -27.50 13.67
N GLU A 128 4.37 -28.03 14.72
CA GLU A 128 4.52 -27.29 15.98
C GLU A 128 5.52 -26.13 15.83
N GLU A 129 6.55 -26.32 15.02
CA GLU A 129 7.46 -25.25 14.61
C GLU A 129 6.76 -24.25 13.70
N ALA A 130 6.05 -24.71 12.67
CA ALA A 130 5.36 -23.82 11.73
C ALA A 130 4.34 -22.91 12.40
N ARG A 131 3.69 -23.36 13.50
CA ARG A 131 2.79 -22.52 14.32
C ARG A 131 3.47 -21.36 15.04
N ARG A 132 4.81 -21.37 15.16
CA ARG A 132 5.59 -20.32 15.83
C ARG A 132 6.11 -19.26 14.87
N ALA A 133 6.16 -19.59 13.58
CA ALA A 133 6.58 -18.68 12.51
C ALA A 133 5.55 -17.57 12.25
#